data_AF-A0AAP1ACE3-F1
#
_entry.id   AF-A0AAP1ACE3-F1
#
_cell.length_a   1.000
_cell.length_b   1.000
_cell.length_c   1.000
_cell.angle_alpha   90.00
_cell.angle_beta   90.00
_cell.angle_gamma   90.00
#
_symmetry.space_group_name_H-M   'P 1'
#
loop_
_entity.id
_entity.type
_entity.pdbx_description
1 polymer ?
#
loop_
_entity_poly.entity_id
_entity_poly.type
_entity_poly.pdbx_seq_one_letter_code
_entity_poly.pdbx_strand_id
1 'polypeptide(L)'
;MEYKGSCHCGQVKFAAEGELTEALSCNCSICQKKGSLLWFLPANQVTVTLDSSDILANYSFNKHVINHYFCKNCGIPPYAQGIDAQGNSIFAINVRCIDDIDLEKIKINYFDGRSV
;
A
#
# COMPACT_ATOMS: atom_id res chain seq x y z
N MET A 1 -4.74 3.21 16.35
CA MET A 1 -3.46 2.53 16.67
C MET A 1 -2.44 2.94 15.63
N GLU A 2 -1.16 2.92 15.96
CA GLU A 2 -0.07 3.19 15.00
C GLU A 2 0.51 1.86 14.52
N TYR A 3 0.64 1.69 13.21
CA TYR A 3 1.30 0.57 12.55
C TYR A 3 2.54 1.06 11.81
N LYS A 4 3.68 0.42 12.07
CA LYS A 4 4.95 0.72 11.40
C LYS A 4 5.29 -0.39 10.43
N GLY A 5 5.98 -0.02 9.38
CA GLY A 5 6.38 -0.97 8.37
C GLY A 5 7.40 -0.40 7.41
N SER A 6 7.88 -1.27 6.54
CA SER A 6 8.87 -0.89 5.55
C SER A 6 8.86 -1.80 4.32
N CYS A 7 9.55 -1.38 3.27
CA CYS A 7 10.01 -2.32 2.26
C CYS A 7 11.02 -3.32 2.87
N HIS A 8 11.29 -4.43 2.20
CA HIS A 8 12.16 -5.49 2.77
C HIS A 8 13.55 -5.01 3.21
N CYS A 9 14.17 -4.05 2.51
CA CYS A 9 15.48 -3.53 2.89
C CYS A 9 15.43 -2.39 3.93
N GLY A 10 14.24 -1.96 4.37
CA GLY A 10 14.07 -0.92 5.39
C GLY A 10 14.28 0.53 4.93
N GLN A 11 14.57 0.78 3.65
CA GLN A 11 14.90 2.13 3.16
C GLN A 11 13.68 2.97 2.79
N VAL A 12 12.53 2.32 2.59
CA VAL A 12 11.21 2.97 2.46
C VAL A 12 10.41 2.55 3.68
N LYS A 13 10.25 3.47 4.63
CA LYS A 13 9.54 3.25 5.89
C LYS A 13 8.21 3.99 5.87
N PHE A 14 7.21 3.48 6.59
CA PHE A 14 5.97 4.20 6.81
C PHE A 14 5.46 4.00 8.24
N ALA A 15 4.67 4.98 8.68
CA ALA A 15 3.80 4.89 9.85
C ALA A 15 2.36 5.17 9.39
N ALA A 16 1.44 4.33 9.80
CA ALA A 16 0.03 4.38 9.41
C ALA A 16 -0.85 4.37 10.67
N GLU A 17 -1.72 5.37 10.80
CA GLU A 17 -2.59 5.56 11.95
C GLU A 17 -4.02 5.15 11.62
N GLY A 18 -4.56 4.21 12.38
CA GLY A 18 -5.95 3.81 12.21
C GLY A 18 -6.29 2.50 12.91
N GLU A 19 -7.37 1.89 12.44
CA GLU A 19 -7.80 0.56 12.84
C GLU A 19 -7.68 -0.39 11.64
N LEU A 20 -6.88 -1.44 11.80
CA LEU A 20 -6.65 -2.46 10.77
C LEU A 20 -7.42 -3.73 11.14
N THR A 21 -8.69 -3.76 10.78
CA THR A 21 -9.57 -4.95 10.96
C THR A 21 -9.74 -5.74 9.67
N GLU A 22 -9.55 -5.08 8.52
CA GLU A 22 -9.73 -5.68 7.21
C GLU A 22 -8.73 -5.15 6.18
N ALA A 23 -8.45 -5.99 5.18
CA ALA A 23 -7.62 -5.65 4.04
C ALA A 23 -8.28 -6.16 2.75
N LEU A 24 -8.05 -5.45 1.66
CA LEU A 24 -8.60 -5.76 0.35
C LEU A 24 -7.61 -6.60 -0.47
N SER A 25 -8.06 -7.74 -0.99
CA SER A 25 -7.35 -8.55 -1.96
C SER A 25 -7.96 -8.34 -3.35
N CYS A 26 -7.23 -7.65 -4.22
CA CYS A 26 -7.66 -7.36 -5.58
C CYS A 26 -7.07 -8.36 -6.57
N ASN A 27 -7.90 -8.86 -7.48
CA ASN A 27 -7.49 -9.83 -8.51
C ASN A 27 -6.93 -9.20 -9.81
N CYS A 28 -6.80 -7.87 -9.89
CA CYS A 28 -6.27 -7.21 -11.09
C CYS A 28 -4.80 -7.61 -11.32
N SER A 29 -4.32 -7.45 -12.56
CA SER A 29 -3.03 -8.00 -12.98
C SER A 29 -1.84 -7.55 -12.12
N ILE A 30 -1.80 -6.28 -11.69
CA ILE A 30 -0.72 -5.78 -10.83
C ILE A 30 -0.86 -6.25 -9.37
N CYS A 31 -2.08 -6.20 -8.80
CA CYS A 31 -2.31 -6.56 -7.40
C CYS A 31 -2.06 -8.05 -7.17
N GLN A 32 -2.49 -8.89 -8.12
CA GLN A 32 -2.23 -10.31 -8.10
C GLN A 32 -0.73 -10.62 -8.19
N LYS A 33 0.02 -9.98 -9.11
CA LYS A 33 1.46 -10.18 -9.25
C LYS A 33 2.26 -9.72 -8.03
N LYS A 34 1.80 -8.68 -7.35
CA LYS A 34 2.42 -8.16 -6.12
C LYS A 34 2.01 -8.93 -4.86
N GLY A 35 0.97 -9.78 -4.93
CA GLY A 35 0.41 -10.45 -3.76
C GLY A 35 -0.10 -9.48 -2.69
N SER A 36 -0.53 -8.27 -3.10
CA SER A 36 -0.86 -7.19 -2.17
C SER A 36 -2.16 -7.44 -1.41
N LEU A 37 -2.14 -7.08 -0.13
CA LEU A 37 -3.32 -6.94 0.71
C LEU A 37 -3.40 -5.47 1.13
N LEU A 38 -4.44 -4.76 0.72
CA LEU A 38 -4.47 -3.30 0.75
C LEU A 38 -5.35 -2.78 1.88
N TRP A 39 -4.76 -1.93 2.72
CA TRP A 39 -5.47 -1.15 3.73
C TRP A 39 -5.52 0.32 3.30
N PHE A 40 -6.72 0.86 3.16
CA PHE A 40 -6.93 2.20 2.63
C PHE A 40 -7.05 3.22 3.77
N LEU A 41 -6.28 4.31 3.65
CA LEU A 41 -6.21 5.37 4.64
C LEU A 41 -6.19 6.75 3.97
N PRO A 42 -6.83 7.77 4.54
CA PRO A 42 -6.58 9.16 4.23
C PRO A 42 -5.10 9.53 4.31
N ALA A 43 -4.64 10.44 3.45
CA ALA A 43 -3.23 10.85 3.40
C ALA A 43 -2.70 11.46 4.71
N ASN A 44 -3.55 12.10 5.52
CA ASN A 44 -3.15 12.65 6.82
C ASN A 44 -2.94 11.59 7.91
N GLN A 45 -3.23 10.31 7.64
CA GLN A 45 -3.00 9.19 8.54
C GLN A 45 -1.77 8.37 8.16
N VAL A 46 -1.02 8.78 7.14
CA VAL A 46 0.17 8.06 6.69
C VAL A 46 1.36 9.00 6.58
N THR A 47 2.44 8.63 7.26
CA THR A 47 3.76 9.28 7.10
C THR A 47 4.70 8.32 6.42
N VAL A 48 5.41 8.77 5.37
CA VAL A 48 6.45 8.00 4.67
C VAL A 48 7.80 8.64 4.94
N THR A 49 8.80 7.82 5.28
CA THR A 49 10.18 8.24 5.47
C THR A 49 11.08 7.46 4.53
N LEU A 50 11.93 8.16 3.80
CA LEU A 50 12.87 7.59 2.86
C LEU A 50 14.29 7.87 3.37
N ASP A 51 15.18 6.88 3.28
CA ASP A 51 16.59 7.10 3.57
C ASP A 51 17.23 8.07 2.54
N SER A 52 16.70 8.09 1.32
CA SER A 52 17.06 9.02 0.25
C SER A 52 15.91 9.16 -0.76
N SER A 53 15.81 10.30 -1.46
CA SER A 53 14.71 10.53 -2.41
C SER A 53 14.76 9.65 -3.66
N ASP A 54 15.93 9.14 -4.02
CA ASP A 54 16.14 8.28 -5.19
C ASP A 54 15.72 6.83 -4.95
N ILE A 55 15.49 6.40 -3.70
CA ILE A 55 15.14 5.01 -3.37
C ILE A 55 13.72 4.62 -3.77
N LEU A 56 12.84 5.60 -3.96
CA LEU A 56 11.43 5.39 -4.25
C LEU A 56 11.19 5.51 -5.75
N ALA A 57 10.56 4.50 -6.34
CA ALA A 57 10.00 4.55 -7.69
C ALA A 57 8.47 4.45 -7.62
N ASN A 58 7.82 4.88 -8.69
CA ASN A 58 6.40 4.66 -8.90
C ASN A 58 6.14 4.09 -10.30
N TYR A 59 5.02 3.41 -10.43
CA TYR A 59 4.49 2.93 -11.70
C TYR A 59 2.99 3.17 -11.74
N SER A 60 2.51 3.83 -12.79
CA SER A 60 1.09 4.01 -13.08
C SER A 60 0.78 3.43 -14.47
N PHE A 61 -0.44 2.91 -14.63
CA PHE A 61 -0.90 2.28 -15.87
C PHE A 61 -2.42 2.39 -15.98
N ASN A 62 -2.98 1.89 -17.09
CA ASN A 62 -4.42 1.92 -17.36
C ASN A 62 -4.96 3.36 -17.33
N LYS A 63 -5.81 3.71 -16.36
CA LYS A 63 -6.37 5.05 -16.20
C LYS A 63 -5.38 6.06 -15.60
N HIS A 64 -4.19 5.61 -15.18
CA HIS A 64 -3.15 6.42 -14.54
C HIS A 64 -3.61 7.16 -13.26
N VAL A 65 -4.65 6.65 -12.59
CA VAL A 65 -5.23 7.25 -11.38
C VAL A 65 -4.63 6.73 -10.07
N ILE A 66 -3.82 5.66 -10.14
CA ILE A 66 -3.11 5.10 -8.98
C ILE A 66 -1.61 5.08 -9.29
N ASN A 67 -0.85 5.70 -8.40
CA ASN A 67 0.60 5.62 -8.39
C ASN A 67 1.03 4.48 -7.47
N HIS A 68 1.57 3.40 -8.04
CA HIS A 68 2.04 2.27 -7.25
C HIS A 68 3.52 2.47 -6.89
N TYR A 69 3.80 2.78 -5.64
CA TYR A 69 5.15 3.04 -5.16
C TYR A 69 5.86 1.74 -4.76
N PHE A 70 7.16 1.68 -5.03
CA PHE A 70 8.00 0.55 -4.66
C PHE A 70 9.44 0.99 -4.44
N CYS A 71 10.15 0.22 -3.61
CA CYS A 71 11.57 0.42 -3.37
C CYS A 71 12.36 0.01 -4.62
N LYS A 72 13.21 0.90 -5.15
CA LYS A 72 14.09 0.59 -6.28
C LYS A 72 15.13 -0.48 -5.98
N ASN A 73 15.54 -0.59 -4.72
CA ASN A 73 16.58 -1.52 -4.30
C ASN A 73 16.05 -2.95 -4.12
N CYS A 74 14.97 -3.15 -3.36
CA CYS A 74 14.43 -4.49 -3.11
C CYS A 74 13.15 -4.84 -3.88
N GLY A 75 12.57 -3.92 -4.65
CA GLY A 75 11.35 -4.13 -5.44
C GLY A 75 10.05 -4.19 -4.64
N ILE A 76 10.10 -4.25 -3.31
CA ILE A 76 8.90 -4.36 -2.47
C ILE A 76 8.03 -3.10 -2.57
N PRO A 77 6.71 -3.25 -2.77
CA PRO A 77 5.75 -2.15 -2.83
C PRO A 77 5.03 -1.95 -1.49
N PRO A 78 5.50 -1.06 -0.59
CA PRO A 78 4.86 -0.82 0.70
C PRO A 78 3.52 -0.10 0.58
N TYR A 79 3.30 0.72 -0.46
CA TYR A 79 2.04 1.43 -0.64
C TYR A 79 1.77 1.83 -2.09
N ALA A 80 0.52 2.20 -2.35
CA ALA A 80 0.12 2.99 -3.52
C ALA A 80 -0.61 4.25 -3.07
N GLN A 81 -0.72 5.25 -3.93
CA GLN A 81 -1.55 6.44 -3.69
C GLN A 81 -2.52 6.66 -4.83
N GLY A 82 -3.71 7.15 -4.50
CA GLY A 82 -4.74 7.54 -5.44
C GLY A 82 -5.61 8.66 -4.87
N ILE A 83 -6.76 8.84 -5.49
CA ILE A 83 -7.78 9.81 -5.07
C ILE A 83 -9.10 9.05 -4.88
N ASP A 84 -9.82 9.33 -3.79
CA ASP A 84 -11.15 8.76 -3.56
C ASP A 84 -12.24 9.44 -4.42
N ALA A 85 -13.49 8.99 -4.29
CA ALA A 85 -14.61 9.54 -5.06
C ALA A 85 -14.94 11.00 -4.70
N GLN A 86 -14.46 11.49 -3.56
CA GLN A 86 -14.67 12.85 -3.06
C GLN A 86 -13.50 13.79 -3.41
N GLY A 87 -12.45 13.29 -4.06
CA GLY A 87 -11.29 14.08 -4.44
C GLY A 87 -10.18 14.11 -3.38
N ASN A 88 -10.27 13.34 -2.30
CA ASN A 88 -9.25 13.31 -1.26
C ASN A 88 -8.13 12.34 -1.62
N SER A 89 -6.90 12.71 -1.25
CA SER A 89 -5.75 11.82 -1.40
C SER A 89 -5.83 10.65 -0.40
N ILE A 90 -5.65 9.44 -0.93
CA ILE A 90 -5.67 8.21 -0.16
C ILE A 90 -4.40 7.40 -0.40
N PHE A 91 -3.97 6.68 0.64
CA PHE A 91 -2.96 5.65 0.58
C PHE A 91 -3.62 4.27 0.59
N ALA A 92 -3.04 3.34 -0.15
CA ALA A 92 -3.31 1.91 -0.05
C ALA A 92 -2.04 1.23 0.48
N ILE A 93 -1.96 1.03 1.79
CA ILE A 93 -0.85 0.35 2.46
C ILE A 93 -0.92 -1.14 2.15
N ASN A 94 0.20 -1.72 1.70
CA ASN A 94 0.32 -3.17 1.61
C ASN A 94 0.57 -3.73 3.00
N VAL A 95 -0.43 -4.34 3.64
CA VAL A 95 -0.34 -4.78 5.04
C VAL A 95 0.76 -5.83 5.26
N ARG A 96 1.19 -6.52 4.19
CA ARG A 96 2.34 -7.45 4.24
C ARG A 96 3.69 -6.76 4.50
N CYS A 97 3.72 -5.44 4.43
CA CYS A 97 4.89 -4.61 4.71
C CYS A 97 4.83 -3.99 6.11
N ILE A 98 3.79 -4.29 6.91
CA ILE A 98 3.72 -3.91 8.32
C ILE A 98 4.56 -4.90 9.12
N ASP A 99 5.38 -4.37 10.03
CA ASP A 99 6.25 -5.17 10.87
C ASP A 99 5.41 -5.99 11.88
N ASP A 100 5.78 -7.26 12.08
CA ASP A 100 5.15 -8.19 13.04
C ASP A 100 3.62 -8.34 12.92
N ILE A 101 3.08 -8.19 11.70
CA ILE A 101 1.63 -8.30 11.47
C ILE A 101 1.12 -9.73 11.53
N ASP A 102 0.05 -9.95 12.30
CA ASP A 102 -0.69 -11.21 12.33
C ASP A 102 -1.82 -11.18 11.30
N LEU A 103 -1.54 -11.70 10.11
CA LEU A 103 -2.50 -11.70 9.00
C LEU A 103 -3.74 -12.57 9.26
N GLU A 104 -3.67 -13.55 10.17
CA GLU A 104 -4.81 -14.42 10.47
C GLU A 104 -5.93 -13.66 11.20
N LYS A 105 -5.59 -12.56 11.87
CA LYS A 105 -6.54 -11.68 12.55
C LYS A 105 -7.18 -10.63 11.64
N ILE A 106 -6.72 -10.51 10.39
CA ILE A 106 -7.23 -9.52 9.44
C ILE A 106 -8.24 -10.18 8.53
N LYS A 107 -9.47 -9.64 8.50
CA LYS A 107 -10.48 -10.07 7.54
C LYS A 107 -10.07 -9.67 6.12
N ILE A 108 -10.02 -10.65 5.20
CA ILE A 108 -9.71 -10.37 3.79
C ILE A 108 -11.01 -10.17 2.99
N ASN A 109 -11.17 -8.99 2.41
CA ASN A 109 -12.25 -8.68 1.48
C ASN A 109 -11.75 -8.83 0.04
N TYR A 110 -12.41 -9.66 -0.76
CA TYR A 110 -12.04 -9.89 -2.15
C TYR A 110 -12.70 -8.87 -3.08
N PHE A 111 -11.93 -8.30 -4.00
CA PHE A 111 -12.39 -7.32 -4.97
C PHE A 111 -12.06 -7.75 -6.40
N ASP A 112 -13.06 -7.68 -7.28
CA ASP A 112 -12.89 -7.98 -8.71
C ASP A 112 -12.40 -6.76 -9.49
N GLY A 113 -11.10 -6.47 -9.35
CA GLY A 113 -10.44 -5.38 -10.07
C GLY A 113 -10.21 -5.64 -11.56
N ARG A 114 -10.52 -6.84 -12.08
CA ARG A 114 -10.44 -7.12 -13.53
C ARG A 114 -11.64 -6.58 -14.30
N SER A 115 -12.75 -6.33 -13.62
CA SER A 115 -14.03 -5.92 -14.19
C SER A 115 -14.30 -4.40 -14.13
N VAL A 116 -13.29 -3.59 -13.82
CA VAL A 116 -13.37 -2.12 -13.58
C VAL A 116 -12.37 -1.29 -14.40
#